data_AF-A0A935M1P8-F1
#
_entry.id   AF-A0A935M1P8-F1
#
_cell.length_a   1.000
_cell.length_b   1.000
_cell.length_c   1.000
_cell.angle_alpha   90.00
_cell.angle_beta   90.00
_cell.angle_gamma   90.00
#
_symmetry.space_group_name_H-M   'P 1'
#
loop_
_entity.id
_entity.type
_entity.pdbx_description
1 polymer ?
#
loop_
_entity_poly.entity_id
_entity_poly.type
_entity_poly.pdbx_seq_one_letter_code
_entity_poly.pdbx_strand_id
1 'polypeptide(L)'
;MFKFFYYGLLGIIMLLLYNCFNLFRMPTGSKDASLNTKLAFGGITIACILISGLVWYLSNNNHQRWANITLGGFYGIIILFTIYAAMNVRWN
;
A
#
# COMPACT_ATOMS: atom_id res chain seq x y z
N MET A 1 9.14 -8.17 -16.22
CA MET A 1 8.07 -8.15 -15.20
C MET A 1 8.49 -7.49 -13.90
N PHE A 2 9.51 -7.99 -13.18
CA PHE A 2 9.91 -7.47 -11.87
C PHE A 2 10.04 -5.94 -11.79
N LYS A 3 10.83 -5.32 -12.67
CA LYS A 3 11.01 -3.85 -12.71
C LYS A 3 9.68 -3.10 -12.82
N PHE A 4 8.79 -3.51 -13.73
CA PHE A 4 7.48 -2.88 -13.93
C PHE A 4 6.64 -2.91 -12.65
N PHE A 5 6.50 -4.08 -12.01
CA PHE A 5 5.74 -4.22 -10.76
C PHE A 5 6.38 -3.47 -9.59
N TYR A 6 7.71 -3.47 -9.49
CA TYR A 6 8.43 -2.77 -8.45
C TYR A 6 8.27 -1.24 -8.57
N TYR A 7 8.41 -0.68 -9.78
CA TYR A 7 8.15 0.75 -10.01
C TYR A 7 6.67 1.11 -9.83
N GLY A 8 5.75 0.20 -10.17
CA GLY A 8 4.33 0.34 -9.83
C GLY A 8 4.11 0.47 -8.32
N LEU A 9 4.81 -0.32 -7.51
CA LEU A 9 4.73 -0.27 -6.05
C LEU A 9 5.27 1.07 -5.51
N LEU A 10 6.38 1.57 -6.06
CA LEU A 10 6.92 2.88 -5.71
C LEU A 10 5.93 4.02 -6.03
N GLY A 11 5.23 3.94 -7.17
CA GLY A 11 4.18 4.89 -7.53
C GLY A 11 3.01 4.89 -6.53
N ILE A 12 2.56 3.70 -6.11
CA ILE A 12 1.50 3.56 -5.09
C ILE A 12 1.96 4.16 -3.75
N ILE A 13 3.20 3.90 -3.33
CA ILE A 13 3.78 4.47 -2.11
C ILE A 13 3.78 6.00 -2.17
N MET A 14 4.17 6.59 -3.30
CA MET A 14 4.20 8.03 -3.47
C MET A 14 2.80 8.66 -3.36
N LEU A 15 1.79 8.04 -3.97
CA LEU A 15 0.38 8.48 -3.86
C LEU A 15 -0.13 8.35 -2.42
N LEU A 16 0.19 7.25 -1.74
CA LEU A 16 -0.21 7.01 -0.36
C LEU A 16 0.45 7.99 0.61
N LEU A 17 1.74 8.30 0.42
CA LEU A 17 2.45 9.30 1.19
C LEU A 17 1.84 10.69 1.00
N TYR A 18 1.55 11.09 -0.24
CA TYR A 18 0.89 12.36 -0.53
C TYR A 18 -0.47 12.46 0.18
N ASN A 19 -1.29 11.41 0.09
CA ASN A 19 -2.58 11.36 0.76
C ASN A 19 -2.45 11.36 2.29
N CYS A 20 -1.47 10.65 2.85
CA CYS A 20 -1.17 10.70 4.28
C CYS A 20 -0.80 12.12 4.71
N PHE A 21 0.14 12.79 4.02
CA PHE A 21 0.52 14.16 4.35
C PHE A 21 -0.68 15.10 4.37
N ASN A 22 -1.59 14.98 3.42
CA ASN A 22 -2.82 15.76 3.39
C ASN A 22 -3.77 15.40 4.55
N LEU A 23 -3.99 14.10 4.81
CA LEU A 23 -4.86 13.63 5.89
C LEU A 23 -4.36 14.06 7.28
N PHE A 24 -3.04 13.98 7.51
CA PHE A 24 -2.44 14.38 8.79
C PHE A 24 -2.47 15.89 9.00
N ARG A 25 -2.50 16.69 7.93
CA ARG A 25 -2.67 18.16 7.99
C ARG A 25 -4.12 18.60 8.24
N MET A 26 -5.11 17.75 7.97
CA MET A 26 -6.51 18.07 8.27
C MET A 26 -6.76 18.09 9.79
N PRO A 27 -7.57 19.02 10.32
CA PRO A 27 -7.91 19.06 11.73
C PRO A 27 -8.65 17.77 12.14
N THR A 28 -8.22 17.17 13.25
CA THR A 28 -8.80 15.95 13.80
C THR A 28 -10.24 16.22 14.23
N GLY A 29 -11.22 15.61 13.56
CA GLY A 29 -12.65 15.83 13.84
C GLY A 29 -13.52 16.16 12.62
N SER A 30 -12.93 16.42 11.45
CA SER A 30 -13.69 16.47 10.19
C SER A 30 -14.23 15.08 9.83
N LYS A 31 -15.46 15.01 9.30
CA LYS A 31 -16.14 13.76 8.89
C LYS A 31 -15.24 12.82 8.05
N ASP A 32 -14.34 13.39 7.26
CA ASP A 32 -13.46 12.65 6.34
C ASP A 32 -12.07 12.30 6.91
N ALA A 33 -11.68 12.85 8.08
CA ALA A 33 -10.34 12.67 8.66
C ALA A 33 -10.41 12.27 10.14
N SER A 34 -11.23 11.26 10.44
CA SER A 34 -11.25 10.62 11.75
C SER A 34 -9.86 10.08 12.13
N LEU A 35 -9.57 9.97 13.43
CA LEU A 35 -8.31 9.40 13.92
C LEU A 35 -8.07 8.00 13.36
N ASN A 36 -9.13 7.19 13.25
CA ASN A 36 -9.07 5.84 12.69
C ASN A 36 -8.68 5.85 11.20
N THR A 37 -9.22 6.80 10.41
CA THR A 37 -8.87 6.94 8.99
C THR A 37 -7.39 7.31 8.83
N LYS A 38 -6.87 8.23 9.65
CA LYS A 38 -5.45 8.63 9.65
C LYS A 38 -4.53 7.46 9.99
N LEU A 39 -4.87 6.71 11.03
CA LEU A 39 -4.10 5.54 11.45
C LEU A 39 -4.13 4.42 10.41
N ALA A 40 -5.28 4.15 9.80
CA ALA A 40 -5.42 3.14 8.76
C ALA A 40 -4.58 3.49 7.52
N PHE A 41 -4.71 4.72 7.00
CA PHE A 41 -3.92 5.17 5.84
C PHE A 41 -2.42 5.20 6.14
N GLY A 42 -2.03 5.68 7.33
CA GLY A 42 -0.64 5.66 7.77
C GLY A 42 -0.08 4.24 7.85
N GLY A 43 -0.84 3.31 8.44
CA GLY A 43 -0.44 1.90 8.57
C GLY A 43 -0.28 1.21 7.21
N ILE A 44 -1.21 1.43 6.28
CA ILE A 44 -1.10 0.89 4.90
C ILE A 44 0.15 1.45 4.21
N THR A 45 0.43 2.74 4.37
CA THR A 45 1.60 3.39 3.76
C THR A 45 2.90 2.79 4.29
N ILE A 46 3.01 2.59 5.60
CA ILE A 46 4.19 1.95 6.22
C ILE A 46 4.35 0.52 5.72
N ALA A 47 3.25 -0.25 5.63
CA ALA A 47 3.30 -1.62 5.11
C ALA A 47 3.82 -1.67 3.66
N CYS A 48 3.36 -0.77 2.79
CA CYS A 48 3.86 -0.66 1.42
C CYS A 48 5.37 -0.35 1.37
N ILE A 49 5.86 0.56 2.22
CA ILE A 49 7.28 0.91 2.32
C ILE A 49 8.11 -0.29 2.77
N LEU A 50 7.68 -1.01 3.80
CA LEU A 50 8.37 -2.21 4.30
C LEU A 50 8.45 -3.31 3.24
N ILE A 51 7.35 -3.55 2.51
CA ILE A 51 7.35 -4.54 1.41
C ILE A 51 8.28 -4.10 0.28
N SER A 52 8.29 -2.82 -0.08
CA SER A 52 9.24 -2.29 -1.07
C SER A 52 10.70 -2.51 -0.65
N GLY A 53 11.03 -2.23 0.62
CA GLY A 53 12.37 -2.47 1.18
C GLY A 53 12.75 -3.95 1.17
N LEU A 54 11.83 -4.83 1.58
CA LEU A 54 12.04 -6.28 1.56
C LEU A 54 12.28 -6.81 0.15
N VAL A 55 11.47 -6.38 -0.81
CA VAL A 55 11.58 -6.80 -2.22
C VAL A 55 12.90 -6.33 -2.82
N TRP A 56 13.31 -5.09 -2.52
CA TRP A 56 14.60 -4.56 -2.95
C TRP A 56 15.76 -5.35 -2.35
N TYR A 57 15.72 -5.62 -1.04
CA TYR A 57 16.72 -6.43 -0.34
C TYR A 57 16.84 -7.83 -0.93
N LEU A 58 15.72 -8.52 -1.16
CA LEU A 58 15.69 -9.85 -1.79
C LEU A 58 16.27 -9.79 -3.20
N SER A 59 15.92 -8.76 -3.98
CA SER A 59 16.48 -8.59 -5.32
C SER A 59 17.98 -8.33 -5.32
N ASN A 60 18.49 -7.57 -4.35
CA ASN A 60 19.91 -7.22 -4.29
C ASN A 60 20.77 -8.41 -3.85
N ASN A 61 20.20 -9.37 -3.10
CA ASN A 61 20.86 -10.60 -2.68
C ASN A 61 20.62 -11.77 -3.65
N ASN A 62 20.34 -11.50 -4.93
CA ASN A 62 20.08 -12.51 -5.97
C ASN A 62 18.90 -13.48 -5.69
N HIS A 63 18.01 -13.15 -4.75
CA HIS A 63 16.82 -13.94 -4.43
C HIS A 63 15.62 -13.51 -5.29
N GLN A 64 15.80 -13.48 -6.60
CA GLN A 64 14.81 -12.94 -7.56
C GLN A 64 13.47 -13.66 -7.55
N ARG A 65 13.49 -14.99 -7.33
CA ARG A 65 12.27 -15.79 -7.20
C ARG A 65 11.44 -15.36 -6.00
N TRP A 66 12.09 -15.16 -4.85
CA TRP A 66 11.42 -14.69 -3.63
C TRP A 66 10.92 -13.26 -3.77
N ALA A 67 11.72 -12.35 -4.33
CA ALA A 67 11.31 -10.97 -4.58
C ALA A 67 10.04 -10.89 -5.46
N ASN A 68 9.95 -11.72 -6.50
CA ASN A 68 8.75 -11.82 -7.34
C ASN A 68 7.55 -12.41 -6.60
N ILE A 69 7.75 -13.46 -5.77
CA ILE A 69 6.66 -14.05 -4.96
C ILE A 69 6.12 -13.04 -3.96
N THR A 70 6.99 -12.30 -3.26
CA THR A 70 6.60 -11.25 -2.32
C THR A 70 5.83 -10.13 -3.02
N LEU A 71 6.31 -9.63 -4.16
CA LEU A 71 5.60 -8.63 -4.95
C LEU A 71 4.23 -9.13 -5.43
N GLY A 72 4.18 -10.31 -6.04
CA GLY A 72 2.95 -10.89 -6.57
C GLY A 72 1.92 -11.17 -5.48
N GLY A 73 2.36 -11.74 -4.36
CA GLY A 73 1.52 -11.98 -3.19
C GLY A 73 0.97 -10.69 -2.60
N PHE A 74 1.80 -9.65 -2.48
CA PHE A 74 1.37 -8.35 -1.99
C PHE A 74 0.30 -7.70 -2.88
N TYR A 75 0.52 -7.70 -4.20
CA TYR A 75 -0.49 -7.22 -5.15
C TYR A 75 -1.78 -8.04 -5.09
N GLY A 76 -1.69 -9.36 -4.92
CA GLY A 76 -2.85 -10.23 -4.72
C GLY A 76 -3.67 -9.84 -3.49
N ILE A 77 -3.01 -9.52 -2.37
CA ILE A 77 -3.68 -9.05 -1.15
C ILE A 77 -4.38 -7.71 -1.39
N ILE A 78 -3.73 -6.75 -2.05
CA ILE A 78 -4.35 -5.44 -2.39
C ILE A 78 -5.61 -5.64 -3.23
N ILE A 79 -5.56 -6.49 -4.25
CA ILE A 79 -6.71 -6.76 -5.12
C ILE A 79 -7.86 -7.39 -4.32
N LEU A 80 -7.57 -8.36 -3.45
CA LEU A 80 -8.58 -8.99 -2.59
C LEU A 80 -9.27 -7.97 -1.67
N PHE A 81 -8.50 -7.08 -1.02
CA PHE A 81 -9.07 -6.02 -0.19
C PHE A 81 -9.90 -5.02 -1.00
N THR A 82 -9.46 -4.70 -2.23
CA THR A 82 -10.19 -3.79 -3.12
C THR A 82 -11.53 -4.39 -3.54
N ILE A 83 -11.56 -5.68 -3.89
CA ILE A 83 -12.79 -6.41 -4.23
C ILE A 83 -13.72 -6.45 -3.02
N TYR A 84 -13.19 -6.81 -1.83
CA TYR A 84 -13.98 -6.86 -0.60
C TYR A 84 -14.61 -5.51 -0.26
N ALA A 85 -13.83 -4.43 -0.32
CA ALA A 85 -14.33 -3.08 -0.10
C ALA A 85 -15.40 -2.68 -1.13
N ALA A 86 -15.18 -2.96 -2.42
CA ALA A 86 -16.14 -2.67 -3.48
C ALA A 86 -17.45 -3.47 -3.32
N MET A 87 -17.37 -4.71 -2.85
CA MET A 87 -18.56 -5.51 -2.53
C MET A 87 -19.33 -4.88 -1.36
N ASN A 88 -18.68 -4.51 -0.26
CA ASN A 88 -19.38 -3.90 0.87
C ASN A 88 -20.06 -2.56 0.52
N VAL A 89 -19.48 -1.74 -0.38
CA VAL A 89 -20.13 -0.51 -0.85
C VAL A 89 -21.40 -0.79 -1.66
N ARG A 90 -21.47 -1.90 -2.39
CA ARG A 90 -22.62 -2.24 -3.24
C ARG A 90 -23.83 -2.79 -2.46
N TRP A 91 -23.62 -3.21 -1.22
CA TRP A 91 -24.65 -3.83 -0.36
C TRP A 91 -25.10 -2.92 0.80
N ASN A 92 -24.62 -1.68 0.84
CA ASN A 92 -24.95 -0.65 1.83
C ASN A 92 -25.68 0.51 1.15
#